data_AF-A0A372GDI7-F1
#
_entry.id   AF-A0A372GDI7-F1
#
_cell.length_a   1.000
_cell.length_b   1.000
_cell.length_c   1.000
_cell.angle_alpha   90.00
_cell.angle_beta   90.00
_cell.angle_gamma   90.00
#
_symmetry.space_group_name_H-M   'P 1'
#
loop_
_entity.id
_entity.type
_entity.pdbx_description
1 polymer ?
#
loop_
_entity_poly.entity_id
_entity_poly.type
_entity_poly.pdbx_seq_one_letter_code
_entity_poly.pdbx_strand_id
1 'polypeptide(L)' 'MDAIFVVILAFMIIVMAVTLLRLRKRGPGPAVYWVPRGLRSRVNRHYAEQGWSTPYDERGHRKRDRELP' A
#
# COMPACT_ATOMS: atom_id res chain seq x y z
N MET A 1 -22.69 13.23 -30.00
CA MET A 1 -22.03 12.70 -28.80
C MET A 1 -21.81 11.23 -29.06
N ASP A 2 -20.71 10.90 -29.71
CA ASP A 2 -20.43 9.56 -30.21
C ASP A 2 -20.31 8.55 -29.06
N ALA A 3 -21.00 7.42 -29.15
CA ALA A 3 -20.99 6.38 -28.13
C ALA A 3 -19.57 5.93 -27.75
N ILE A 4 -18.63 6.03 -28.69
CA ILE A 4 -17.19 5.79 -28.50
C ILE A 4 -16.61 6.71 -27.41
N PHE A 5 -17.01 7.97 -27.38
CA PHE A 5 -16.53 8.96 -26.42
C PHE A 5 -16.97 8.62 -24.98
N VAL A 6 -18.21 8.12 -24.82
CA VAL A 6 -18.76 7.69 -23.54
C VAL A 6 -18.01 6.47 -22.99
N VAL A 7 -17.68 5.52 -23.86
CA VAL A 7 -16.92 4.30 -23.48
C VAL A 7 -15.50 4.65 -23.05
N ILE A 8 -14.80 5.52 -23.80
CA ILE A 8 -13.44 5.95 -23.46
C ILE A 8 -13.42 6.69 -22.12
N LEU A 9 -14.38 7.59 -21.89
CA LEU A 9 -14.50 8.33 -20.64
C LEU A 9 -14.74 7.38 -19.45
N ALA A 10 -15.65 6.42 -19.59
CA ALA A 10 -15.92 5.42 -18.56
C ALA A 10 -14.68 4.57 -18.26
N PHE A 11 -13.95 4.15 -19.29
CA PHE A 11 -12.71 3.39 -19.13
C PHE A 11 -11.64 4.20 -18.37
N MET A 12 -11.44 5.48 -18.71
CA MET A 12 -10.50 6.35 -17.99
C MET A 12 -10.86 6.49 -16.51
N ILE A 13 -12.15 6.68 -16.18
CA ILE A 13 -12.60 6.79 -14.78
C ILE A 13 -12.31 5.50 -14.02
N ILE A 14 -12.59 4.33 -14.62
CA ILE A 14 -12.32 3.03 -13.99
C ILE A 14 -10.82 2.84 -13.77
N VAL A 15 -9.99 3.11 -14.77
CA VAL A 15 -8.53 3.01 -14.64
C VAL A 15 -8.03 3.97 -13.56
N MET A 16 -8.51 5.21 -13.52
CA MET A 16 -8.12 6.18 -12.50
C MET A 16 -8.53 5.71 -11.09
N ALA A 17 -9.75 5.18 -10.93
CA ALA A 17 -10.23 4.65 -9.66
C ALA A 17 -9.41 3.44 -9.20
N VAL A 18 -9.09 2.50 -10.10
CA VAL A 18 -8.24 1.34 -9.79
C VAL A 18 -6.83 1.79 -9.41
N THR A 19 -6.27 2.77 -10.13
CA THR A 19 -4.94 3.31 -9.86
C THR A 19 -4.90 4.00 -8.49
N LEU A 20 -5.90 4.82 -8.16
CA LEU A 20 -6.03 5.45 -6.84
C LEU A 20 -6.22 4.43 -5.72
N LEU A 21 -7.04 3.41 -5.93
CA LEU A 21 -7.22 2.31 -4.97
C LEU A 21 -5.92 1.52 -4.78
N ARG A 22 -5.16 1.28 -5.85
CA ARG A 22 -3.85 0.62 -5.78
C ARG A 22 -2.81 1.48 -5.08
N LEU A 23 -2.71 2.78 -5.39
CA LEU A 23 -1.81 3.71 -4.71
C LEU A 23 -2.13 3.82 -3.22
N ARG A 24 -3.42 3.88 -2.87
CA ARG A 24 -3.87 3.97 -1.47
C ARG A 24 -3.63 2.68 -0.69
N LYS A 25 -3.74 1.52 -1.35
CA LYS A 25 -3.57 0.19 -0.73
C LYS A 25 -2.17 -0.40 -0.83
N ARG A 26 -1.26 0.12 -1.66
CA ARG A 26 0.10 -0.43 -1.86
C ARG A 26 1.23 0.57 -1.62
N GLY A 27 0.94 1.72 -1.01
CA GLY A 27 1.99 2.66 -0.62
C GLY A 27 2.83 2.13 0.55
N PRO A 28 4.09 2.59 0.70
CA PRO A 28 4.82 2.41 1.94
C PRO A 28 4.01 3.08 3.04
N GLY A 29 3.52 2.28 4.00
CA GLY A 29 2.77 2.80 5.14
C GLY A 29 3.59 3.84 5.92
N PRO A 30 2.98 4.54 6.89
CA PRO A 30 3.65 5.60 7.64
C PRO A 30 5.01 5.16 8.21
N ALA A 31 5.99 6.06 8.28
CA ALA A 31 7.34 5.72 8.74
C ALA A 31 7.33 5.37 10.25
N VAL A 32 7.76 4.16 10.58
CA VAL A 32 7.89 3.71 11.98
C VAL A 32 9.35 3.81 12.41
N TYR A 33 9.63 4.64 13.42
CA TYR A 33 11.00 4.89 13.87
C TYR A 33 11.57 3.72 14.69
N TRP A 34 10.97 3.45 15.85
CA TRP A 34 11.42 2.40 16.77
C TRP A 34 10.23 1.80 17.52
N VAL A 35 10.09 0.47 17.45
CA VAL A 35 9.06 -0.29 18.17
C VAL A 35 9.73 -1.43 18.95
N PRO A 36 9.32 -1.68 20.20
CA PRO A 36 9.78 -2.81 21.01
C PRO A 36 9.56 -4.15 20.30
N ARG A 37 10.50 -5.09 20.44
CA ARG A 37 10.47 -6.42 19.76
C ARG A 37 9.12 -7.14 19.92
N GLY A 38 8.53 -7.12 21.12
CA GLY A 38 7.23 -7.76 21.39
C GLY A 38 6.03 -7.13 20.65
N LEU A 39 6.13 -5.87 20.22
CA LEU A 39 5.05 -5.16 19.53
C LEU A 39 5.21 -5.16 18.00
N ARG A 40 6.36 -5.58 17.47
CA ARG A 40 6.64 -5.61 16.02
C ARG A 40 5.68 -6.51 15.25
N SER A 41 5.29 -7.66 15.81
CA SER A 41 4.31 -8.56 15.19
C SER A 41 2.92 -7.89 15.06
N ARG A 42 2.52 -7.10 16.06
CA ARG A 42 1.26 -6.36 16.04
C ARG A 42 1.28 -5.23 15.02
N VAL A 43 2.42 -4.54 14.89
CA VAL A 43 2.62 -3.50 13.86
C VAL A 43 2.62 -4.12 12.47
N ASN A 44 3.34 -5.22 12.24
CA ASN A 44 3.31 -5.92 10.95
C ASN A 44 1.89 -6.35 10.55
N ARG A 45 1.10 -6.86 11.51
CA ARG A 45 -0.29 -7.24 11.28
C ARG A 45 -1.13 -6.04 10.85
N HIS A 46 -1.01 -4.92 11.55
CA HIS A 46 -1.72 -3.69 11.20
C HIS A 46 -1.34 -3.18 9.80
N TYR A 47 -0.05 -3.24 9.43
CA TYR A 47 0.39 -2.84 8.09
C TYR A 47 -0.18 -3.77 7.01
N ALA A 48 -0.15 -5.08 7.26
CA ALA A 48 -0.71 -6.07 6.33
C ALA A 48 -2.23 -5.90 6.14
N GLU A 49 -2.98 -5.61 7.21
CA GLU A 49 -4.43 -5.33 7.16
C GLU A 49 -4.76 -4.09 6.31
N GLN A 50 -3.88 -3.09 6.31
CA GLN A 50 -4.01 -1.88 5.51
C GLN A 50 -3.50 -2.05 4.06
N GLY A 51 -2.92 -3.20 3.73
CA GLY A 51 -2.28 -3.47 2.44
C GLY A 51 -0.87 -2.88 2.30
N TRP A 52 -0.34 -2.25 3.35
CA TRP A 52 0.99 -1.65 3.35
C TRP A 52 2.08 -2.71 3.50
N SER A 53 3.27 -2.37 3.01
CA SER A 53 4.47 -3.19 3.19
C SER A 53 4.82 -3.31 4.67
N THR A 54 5.05 -4.54 5.16
CA THR A 54 5.43 -4.76 6.56
C THR A 54 6.78 -4.11 6.90
N PRO A 55 6.87 -3.26 7.93
CA PRO A 55 8.07 -2.49 8.23
C PRO A 55 9.18 -3.33 8.91
N TYR A 56 8.85 -4.50 9.47
CA TYR A 56 9.82 -5.39 10.12
C TYR A 56 9.92 -6.74 9.40
N ASP A 57 11.14 -7.28 9.30
CA ASP A 57 11.40 -8.64 8.81
C ASP A 57 11.08 -9.71 9.87
N GLU A 58 11.26 -10.99 9.51
CA GLU A 58 11.03 -12.13 10.40
C GLU A 58 11.99 -12.17 11.61
N ARG A 59 13.14 -11.51 11.50
CA ARG A 59 14.12 -11.34 12.59
C ARG A 59 13.80 -10.12 13.47
N GLY A 60 12.73 -9.40 13.13
CA GLY A 60 12.30 -8.17 13.77
C GLY A 60 13.14 -6.95 13.40
N HIS A 61 14.07 -7.03 12.46
CA HIS A 61 14.83 -5.87 11.99
C HIS A 61 13.95 -5.00 11.10
N ARG A 62 14.14 -3.68 11.14
CA ARG A 62 13.41 -2.76 10.27
C ARG A 62 13.89 -2.96 8.83
N LYS A 63 12.97 -3.21 7.90
CA LYS A 63 13.26 -3.23 6.46
C LYS A 63 13.69 -1.84 6.03
N ARG A 64 14.76 -1.72 5.24
CA ARG A 64 15.16 -0.42 4.70
C ARG A 64 14.12 0.04 3.69
N ASP A 65 13.95 1.36 3.55
CA ASP A 65 12.99 1.95 2.60
C ASP A 65 13.25 1.54 1.14
N ARG A 66 14.43 0.97 0.83
CA ARG A 66 14.81 0.42 -0.48
C ARG A 66 14.36 -1.04 -0.71
N GLU A 67 13.95 -1.74 0.35
CA GLU A 67 13.54 -3.16 0.36
C GLU A 67 12.03 -3.33 0.54
N LEU A 68 11.31 -2.23 0.73
CA LEU A 68 9.84 -2.20 0.72
C LEU A 68 9.40 -2.14 -0.76
N PRO A 69 8.54 -3.07 -1.21
CA PRO A 69 8.14 -3.20 -2.62
C PRO A 69 7.34 -2.00 -3.15
#